data_AF-A0A9X2KG75-F1
#
_entry.id   AF-A0A9X2KG75-F1
#
_cell.length_a   1.000
_cell.length_b   1.000
_cell.length_c   1.000
_cell.angle_alpha   90.00
_cell.angle_beta   90.00
_cell.angle_gamma   90.00
#
_symmetry.space_group_name_H-M   'P 1'
#
loop_
_entity.id
_entity.type
_entity.pdbx_description
1 polymer ?
#
loop_
_entity_poly.entity_id
_entity_poly.type
_entity_poly.pdbx_seq_one_letter_code
_entity_poly.pdbx_strand_id
1 'polypeptide(L)'
;MNPPSVGPRDAEPRSTHGAGAGAIVIAAVLDVVLVIAFALTGRSSHAEALDLVGLWGTAWPFLAGAALGWVAIRAWRAPFAVWPTGVVVWAASVVFGMILRALTGQGTAFAFIVVATLTLALLLIGWRAIARLALRLRRAKARTAASDRTETTVGTAASDRTDTAAGVASEDPTP
;
A
#
# COMPACT_ATOMS: atom_id res chain seq x y z
N MET A 1 -46.21 35.93 -4.65
CA MET A 1 -46.01 34.87 -3.64
C MET A 1 -45.08 33.84 -4.26
N ASN A 2 -43.77 33.91 -3.99
CA ASN A 2 -42.76 33.03 -4.59
C ASN A 2 -42.49 31.87 -3.61
N PRO A 3 -42.40 30.59 -4.02
CA PRO A 3 -42.02 29.53 -3.10
C PRO A 3 -40.54 29.67 -2.69
N PRO A 4 -40.16 29.22 -1.48
CA PRO A 4 -38.76 29.20 -1.08
C PRO A 4 -37.98 28.21 -1.94
N SER A 5 -36.84 28.65 -2.48
CA SER A 5 -35.87 27.81 -3.18
C SER A 5 -35.33 26.76 -2.21
N VAL A 6 -35.83 25.53 -2.32
CA VAL A 6 -35.19 24.36 -1.72
C VAL A 6 -33.95 24.09 -2.55
N GLY A 7 -32.83 24.70 -2.16
CA GLY A 7 -31.52 24.33 -2.68
C GLY A 7 -31.30 22.83 -2.43
N PRO A 8 -30.63 22.10 -3.34
CA PRO A 8 -30.23 20.73 -3.08
C PRO A 8 -29.46 20.73 -1.76
N ARG A 9 -30.02 20.11 -0.72
CA ARG A 9 -29.19 19.73 0.42
C ARG A 9 -28.27 18.67 -0.14
N ASP A 10 -27.04 19.09 -0.40
CA ASP A 10 -25.87 18.26 -0.61
C ASP A 10 -25.72 17.36 0.63
N ALA A 11 -26.51 16.29 0.69
CA ALA A 11 -26.24 15.17 1.57
C ALA A 11 -25.10 14.38 0.94
N GLU A 12 -23.92 15.02 0.91
CA GLU A 12 -22.64 14.38 0.62
C GLU A 12 -22.51 13.18 1.57
N PRO A 13 -22.45 11.93 1.08
CA PRO A 13 -22.09 10.80 1.92
C PRO A 13 -20.60 10.94 2.26
N ARG A 14 -20.29 11.60 3.38
CA ARG A 14 -18.92 11.68 3.92
C ARG A 14 -18.50 10.33 4.49
N SER A 15 -18.20 9.35 3.64
CA SER A 15 -17.58 8.09 4.03
C SER A 15 -16.12 8.02 3.58
N THR A 16 -15.30 8.99 4.00
CA THR A 16 -13.84 9.00 3.75
C THR A 16 -13.02 8.32 4.84
N HIS A 17 -13.65 7.85 5.93
CA HIS A 17 -12.96 7.19 7.05
C HIS A 17 -12.54 5.73 6.76
N GLY A 18 -13.14 5.07 5.78
CA GLY A 18 -12.89 3.64 5.49
C GLY A 18 -11.63 3.35 4.66
N ALA A 19 -11.28 4.25 3.73
CA ALA A 19 -10.16 4.02 2.81
C ALA A 19 -8.79 4.04 3.53
N GLY A 20 -8.64 4.89 4.55
CA GLY A 20 -7.44 4.95 5.39
C GLY A 20 -7.34 3.76 6.33
N ALA A 21 -8.44 3.37 6.98
CA ALA A 21 -8.49 2.22 7.89
C ALA A 21 -8.18 0.91 7.15
N GLY A 22 -8.74 0.70 5.96
CA GLY A 22 -8.46 -0.49 5.15
C GLY A 22 -6.99 -0.62 4.76
N ALA A 23 -6.34 0.48 4.38
CA ALA A 23 -4.91 0.50 4.07
C ALA A 23 -4.03 0.12 5.28
N ILE A 24 -4.41 0.59 6.47
CA ILE A 24 -3.70 0.26 7.72
C ILE A 24 -3.83 -1.23 8.03
N VAL A 25 -5.05 -1.78 7.97
CA VAL A 25 -5.30 -3.20 8.23
C VAL A 25 -4.55 -4.08 7.25
N ILE A 26 -4.60 -3.77 5.95
CA ILE A 26 -3.89 -4.53 4.92
C ILE A 26 -2.37 -4.54 5.20
N ALA A 27 -1.79 -3.39 5.53
CA ALA A 27 -0.36 -3.31 5.82
C ALA A 27 0.03 -4.10 7.07
N ALA A 28 -0.76 -4.03 8.14
CA ALA A 28 -0.51 -4.77 9.37
C ALA A 28 -0.63 -6.29 9.14
N VAL A 29 -1.67 -6.73 8.42
CA VAL A 29 -1.86 -8.14 8.07
C VAL A 29 -0.70 -8.65 7.21
N LEU A 30 -0.27 -7.89 6.21
CA LEU A 30 0.87 -8.26 5.38
C LEU A 30 2.16 -8.41 6.20
N ASP A 31 2.44 -7.47 7.11
CA ASP A 31 3.61 -7.59 7.98
C ASP A 31 3.56 -8.85 8.86
N VAL A 32 2.40 -9.13 9.47
CA VAL A 32 2.21 -10.33 10.30
C VAL A 32 2.40 -11.60 9.48
N VAL A 33 1.76 -11.70 8.31
CA VAL A 33 1.87 -12.87 7.42
C VAL A 33 3.33 -13.07 6.99
N LEU A 34 4.04 -12.00 6.66
CA LEU A 34 5.44 -12.08 6.24
C LEU A 34 6.37 -12.49 7.37
N VAL A 35 6.15 -12.02 8.60
CA VAL A 35 6.91 -12.48 9.77
C VAL A 35 6.64 -13.96 10.07
N ILE A 36 5.38 -14.41 9.95
CA ILE A 36 5.03 -15.83 10.08
C ILE A 36 5.70 -16.66 8.98
N ALA A 37 5.69 -16.18 7.74
CA ALA A 37 6.35 -16.86 6.61
C ALA A 37 7.87 -16.97 6.82
N PHE A 38 8.51 -15.94 7.39
CA PHE A 38 9.90 -16.01 7.83
C PHE A 38 10.11 -17.12 8.87
N ALA A 39 9.28 -17.18 9.92
CA ALA A 39 9.40 -18.19 10.97
C ALA A 39 9.19 -19.61 10.42
N LEU A 40 8.21 -19.78 9.52
CA LEU A 40 7.93 -21.05 8.85
C LEU A 40 9.11 -21.49 7.97
N THR A 41 9.65 -20.58 7.17
CA THR A 41 10.80 -20.86 6.29
C THR A 41 12.01 -21.26 7.13
N GLY A 42 12.32 -20.50 8.19
CA GLY A 42 13.42 -20.79 9.11
C GLY A 42 13.33 -22.19 9.73
N ARG A 43 12.13 -22.62 10.17
CA ARG A 43 11.92 -23.97 10.73
C ARG A 43 12.01 -25.06 9.66
N SER A 44 11.39 -24.86 8.50
CA SER A 44 11.44 -25.84 7.40
C SER A 44 12.87 -26.10 6.92
N SER A 45 13.72 -25.07 6.90
CA SER A 45 15.13 -25.19 6.49
C SER A 45 15.98 -25.99 7.48
N HIS A 46 15.56 -26.12 8.74
CA HIS A 46 16.26 -26.90 9.77
C HIS A 46 15.64 -28.29 9.97
N ALA A 47 14.73 -28.72 9.08
CA ALA A 47 13.98 -29.98 9.20
C ALA A 47 13.25 -30.14 10.55
N GLU A 48 12.90 -29.04 11.22
CA GLU A 48 12.12 -29.08 12.45
C GLU A 48 10.66 -29.48 12.15
N ALA A 49 10.04 -30.22 13.07
CA ALA A 49 8.62 -30.55 12.97
C ALA A 49 7.78 -29.27 12.84
N LEU A 50 6.87 -29.25 11.87
CA LEU A 50 5.95 -28.14 11.66
C LEU A 50 4.78 -28.25 12.64
N ASP A 51 5.03 -27.95 13.91
CA ASP A 51 4.00 -27.78 14.92
C ASP A 51 3.68 -26.31 15.19
N LEU A 52 2.47 -26.03 15.66
CA LEU A 52 2.00 -24.66 15.90
C LEU A 52 2.77 -24.00 17.05
N VAL A 53 3.18 -24.77 18.06
CA VAL A 53 3.88 -24.27 19.25
C VAL A 53 5.28 -23.79 18.89
N GLY A 54 6.02 -24.57 18.11
CA GLY A 54 7.35 -24.22 17.64
C GLY A 54 7.34 -23.06 16.63
N LEU A 55 6.36 -23.04 15.72
CA LEU A 55 6.16 -21.89 14.83
C LEU A 55 5.89 -20.60 15.64
N TRP A 56 4.98 -20.66 16.60
CA TRP A 56 4.68 -19.52 17.47
C TRP A 56 5.91 -19.09 18.26
N GLY A 57 6.64 -20.06 18.85
CA GLY A 57 7.91 -19.85 19.55
C GLY A 57 8.91 -19.04 18.73
N THR A 58 9.03 -19.32 17.43
CA THR A 58 9.93 -18.57 16.56
C THR A 58 9.36 -17.23 16.09
N ALA A 59 8.05 -17.14 15.84
CA ALA A 59 7.42 -15.94 15.28
C ALA A 59 7.19 -14.82 16.30
N TRP A 60 6.72 -15.16 17.52
CA TRP A 60 6.28 -14.18 18.51
C TRP A 60 7.31 -13.10 18.89
N PRO A 61 8.64 -13.38 18.99
CA PRO A 61 9.63 -12.35 19.33
C PRO A 61 9.72 -11.27 18.26
N PHE A 62 9.67 -11.68 16.98
CA PHE A 62 9.73 -10.76 15.85
C PHE A 62 8.42 -10.03 15.63
N LEU A 63 7.28 -10.70 15.86
CA LEU A 63 5.95 -10.07 15.83
C LEU A 63 5.84 -8.98 16.90
N ALA A 64 6.33 -9.24 18.11
CA ALA A 64 6.40 -8.24 19.17
C ALA A 64 7.26 -7.05 18.74
N GLY A 65 8.46 -7.30 18.20
CA GLY A 65 9.32 -6.23 17.67
C GLY A 65 8.67 -5.43 16.54
N ALA A 66 7.97 -6.08 15.61
CA ALA A 66 7.24 -5.44 14.53
C ALA A 66 6.12 -4.53 15.07
N ALA A 67 5.36 -5.02 16.06
CA ALA A 67 4.31 -4.25 16.72
C ALA A 67 4.88 -3.01 17.44
N LEU A 68 5.99 -3.16 18.17
CA LEU A 68 6.68 -2.03 18.79
C LEU A 68 7.15 -1.01 17.74
N GLY A 69 7.72 -1.47 16.63
CA GLY A 69 8.13 -0.59 15.52
C GLY A 69 6.97 0.18 14.91
N TRP A 70 5.82 -0.48 14.73
CA TRP A 70 4.58 0.14 14.25
C TRP A 70 4.12 1.27 15.16
N VAL A 71 4.12 1.04 16.47
CA VAL A 71 3.73 2.03 17.48
C VAL A 71 4.74 3.18 17.52
N ALA A 72 6.04 2.88 17.55
CA ALA A 72 7.11 3.87 17.65
C ALA A 72 7.09 4.88 16.49
N ILE A 73 6.93 4.40 15.25
CA ILE A 73 6.90 5.28 14.06
C ILE A 73 5.49 5.80 13.73
N ARG A 74 4.48 5.43 14.52
CA ARG A 74 3.06 5.70 14.25
C ARG A 74 2.72 5.32 12.81
N ALA A 75 3.04 4.08 12.44
CA ALA A 75 2.99 3.57 11.07
C ALA A 75 1.64 3.74 10.38
N TRP A 76 0.54 3.87 11.15
CA TRP A 76 -0.78 4.23 10.65
C TRP A 76 -0.85 5.58 9.90
N ARG A 77 0.12 6.49 10.08
CA ARG A 77 0.20 7.74 9.31
C ARG A 77 0.71 7.53 7.88
N ALA A 78 1.51 6.48 7.64
CA ALA A 78 2.12 6.21 6.35
C ALA A 78 2.44 4.70 6.17
N PRO A 79 1.41 3.82 6.16
CA PRO A 79 1.62 2.37 6.28
C PRO A 79 2.43 1.74 5.14
N PHE A 80 2.35 2.32 3.93
CA PHE A 80 3.08 1.87 2.74
C PHE A 80 4.43 2.57 2.51
N ALA A 81 4.87 3.44 3.43
CA ALA A 81 6.14 4.14 3.26
C ALA A 81 7.33 3.20 3.51
N VAL A 82 8.24 3.13 2.53
CA VAL A 82 9.49 2.37 2.65
C VAL A 82 10.38 2.99 3.73
N TRP A 83 10.57 4.31 3.68
CA TRP A 83 11.25 5.11 4.69
C TRP A 83 10.32 6.23 5.17
N PRO A 84 10.19 6.46 6.49
CA PRO A 84 10.87 5.74 7.58
C PRO A 84 10.16 4.45 8.04
N THR A 85 8.88 4.25 7.70
CA THR A 85 8.04 3.22 8.31
C THR A 85 8.57 1.79 8.13
N GLY A 86 8.84 1.35 6.90
CA GLY A 86 9.36 0.01 6.64
C GLY A 86 10.69 -0.27 7.35
N VAL A 87 11.61 0.69 7.35
CA VAL A 87 12.92 0.52 8.00
C VAL A 87 12.82 0.49 9.52
N VAL A 88 11.99 1.33 10.13
CA VAL A 88 11.81 1.31 11.60
C VAL A 88 11.13 0.02 12.05
N VAL A 89 10.08 -0.43 11.34
CA VAL A 89 9.40 -1.70 11.66
C VAL A 89 10.36 -2.88 11.51
N TRP A 90 11.15 -2.91 10.43
CA TRP A 90 12.18 -3.94 10.24
C TRP A 90 13.25 -3.92 11.35
N ALA A 91 13.84 -2.76 11.62
CA ALA A 91 14.88 -2.62 12.64
C ALA A 91 14.36 -3.03 14.02
N ALA A 92 13.15 -2.59 14.38
CA ALA A 92 12.50 -2.99 15.63
C ALA A 92 12.23 -4.50 15.67
N SER A 93 11.74 -5.10 14.58
CA SER A 93 11.52 -6.55 14.48
C SER A 93 12.80 -7.34 14.77
N VAL A 94 13.92 -6.93 14.18
CA VAL A 94 15.22 -7.60 14.36
C VAL A 94 15.75 -7.37 15.78
N VAL A 95 15.82 -6.12 16.24
CA VAL A 95 16.42 -5.77 17.54
C VAL A 95 15.63 -6.38 18.69
N PHE A 96 14.32 -6.14 18.76
CA PHE A 96 13.50 -6.71 19.82
C PHE A 96 13.34 -8.21 19.67
N GLY A 97 13.25 -8.74 18.44
CA GLY A 97 13.20 -10.17 18.21
C GLY A 97 14.43 -10.90 18.76
N MET A 98 15.62 -10.37 18.52
CA MET A 98 16.87 -10.96 19.05
C MET A 98 16.99 -10.81 20.55
N ILE A 99 16.60 -9.64 21.12
CA ILE A 99 16.59 -9.44 22.57
C ILE A 99 15.65 -10.45 23.23
N LEU A 100 14.40 -10.56 22.77
CA LEU A 100 13.42 -11.47 23.33
C LEU A 100 13.88 -12.93 23.22
N ARG A 101 14.44 -13.33 22.08
CA ARG A 101 15.01 -14.69 21.91
C ARG A 101 16.18 -14.98 22.84
N ALA A 102 17.03 -13.98 23.10
CA ALA A 102 18.13 -14.12 24.05
C ALA A 102 17.59 -14.30 25.48
N LEU A 103 16.58 -13.52 25.86
CA LEU A 103 15.95 -13.60 27.18
C LEU A 103 15.19 -14.91 27.42
N THR A 104 14.64 -15.52 26.37
CA THR A 104 13.91 -16.80 26.46
C THR A 104 14.77 -18.03 26.17
N GLY A 105 16.08 -17.86 25.98
CA GLY A 105 17.00 -18.99 25.75
C GLY A 105 16.82 -19.69 24.40
N GLN A 106 16.20 -19.05 23.42
CA GLN A 106 15.87 -19.66 22.11
C GLN A 106 17.05 -19.67 21.12
N GLY A 107 18.24 -19.25 21.56
CA GLY A 107 19.45 -19.18 20.75
C GLY A 107 19.49 -17.99 19.78
N THR A 108 20.65 -17.34 19.72
CA THR A 108 20.96 -16.21 18.84
C THR A 108 22.31 -16.43 18.14
N ALA A 109 22.40 -17.51 17.35
CA ALA A 109 23.59 -17.78 16.55
C ALA A 109 23.84 -16.63 15.56
N PHE A 110 25.10 -16.28 15.31
CA PHE A 110 25.45 -15.19 14.39
C PHE A 110 24.84 -15.38 13.00
N ALA A 111 24.89 -16.61 12.47
CA ALA A 111 24.27 -16.94 11.18
C ALA A 111 22.75 -16.69 11.19
N PHE A 112 22.06 -17.01 12.29
CA PHE A 112 20.64 -16.74 12.43
C PHE A 112 20.35 -15.23 12.43
N ILE A 113 21.18 -14.42 13.10
CA ILE A 113 21.03 -12.95 13.09
C ILE A 113 21.13 -12.41 11.67
N VAL A 114 22.15 -12.85 10.90
CA VAL A 114 22.35 -12.40 9.51
C VAL A 114 21.16 -12.78 8.63
N VAL A 115 20.77 -14.06 8.64
CA VAL A 115 19.65 -14.56 7.81
C VAL A 115 18.35 -13.86 8.21
N ALA A 116 18.03 -13.80 9.52
CA ALA A 116 16.82 -13.12 9.99
C ALA A 116 16.79 -11.66 9.57
N THR A 117 17.91 -10.95 9.70
CA THR A 117 18.03 -9.54 9.32
C THR A 117 17.77 -9.35 7.82
N LEU A 118 18.41 -10.14 6.96
CA LEU A 118 18.27 -10.05 5.51
C LEU A 118 16.88 -10.47 5.03
N THR A 119 16.35 -11.59 5.54
CA THR A 119 15.03 -12.08 5.14
C THR A 119 13.94 -11.12 5.61
N LEU A 120 13.97 -10.64 6.86
CA LEU A 120 13.00 -9.64 7.32
C LEU A 120 13.12 -8.32 6.56
N ALA A 121 14.35 -7.90 6.19
CA ALA A 121 14.54 -6.72 5.35
C ALA A 121 13.85 -6.91 4.01
N LEU A 122 14.12 -8.02 3.33
CA LEU A 122 13.53 -8.31 2.03
C LEU A 122 12.01 -8.38 2.10
N LEU A 123 11.47 -9.05 3.11
CA LEU A 123 10.03 -9.20 3.25
C LEU A 123 9.37 -7.85 3.59
N LEU A 124 9.71 -7.24 4.73
CA LEU A 124 9.03 -6.05 5.27
C LEU A 124 9.27 -4.77 4.45
N ILE A 125 10.48 -4.60 3.90
CA ILE A 125 10.82 -3.45 3.06
C ILE A 125 10.42 -3.72 1.60
N GLY A 126 10.63 -4.95 1.12
CA GLY A 126 10.38 -5.31 -0.28
C GLY A 126 8.92 -5.21 -0.67
N TRP A 127 7.98 -5.69 0.15
CA TRP A 127 6.55 -5.58 -0.17
C TRP A 127 6.10 -4.11 -0.25
N ARG A 128 6.64 -3.24 0.61
CA ARG A 128 6.37 -1.78 0.58
C ARG A 128 6.96 -1.12 -0.66
N ALA A 129 8.16 -1.54 -1.08
CA ALA A 129 8.76 -1.06 -2.31
C ALA A 129 7.92 -1.45 -3.53
N ILE A 130 7.45 -2.70 -3.58
CA ILE A 130 6.54 -3.20 -4.63
C ILE A 130 5.23 -2.43 -4.63
N ALA A 131 4.59 -2.25 -3.46
CA ALA A 131 3.36 -1.47 -3.34
C ALA A 131 3.56 -0.04 -3.85
N ARG A 132 4.64 0.64 -3.44
CA ARG A 132 4.95 2.00 -3.89
C ARG A 132 5.14 2.07 -5.41
N LEU A 133 5.82 1.09 -6.00
CA LEU A 133 5.99 1.00 -7.45
C LEU A 133 4.65 0.77 -8.15
N ALA A 134 3.84 -0.17 -7.69
CA ALA A 134 2.51 -0.45 -8.24
C ALA A 134 1.60 0.79 -8.20
N LEU A 135 1.58 1.54 -7.08
CA LEU A 135 0.85 2.79 -6.99
C LEU A 135 1.36 3.86 -7.97
N ARG A 136 2.68 3.96 -8.19
CA ARG A 136 3.27 4.88 -9.17
C ARG A 136 2.85 4.53 -10.61
N LEU A 137 2.89 3.25 -10.97
CA LEU A 137 2.51 2.77 -12.30
C LEU A 137 1.02 3.02 -12.60
N ARG A 138 0.15 2.78 -11.62
CA ARG A 138 -1.30 3.07 -11.75
C ARG A 138 -1.57 4.56 -11.99
N ARG A 139 -0.86 5.44 -11.29
CA ARG A 139 -0.96 6.90 -11.48
C ARG A 139 -0.44 7.34 -12.85
N ALA A 140 0.64 6.73 -13.35
CA ALA A 140 1.15 7.01 -14.69
C ALA A 140 0.10 6.65 -15.76
N LYS A 141 -0.48 5.45 -15.69
CA LYS A 141 -1.52 4.99 -16.63
C LYS A 141 -2.76 5.89 -16.61
N ALA A 142 -3.19 6.34 -15.42
CA ALA A 142 -4.34 7.24 -15.28
C ALA A 142 -4.09 8.62 -15.92
N ARG A 143 -2.86 9.15 -15.84
CA ARG A 143 -2.49 10.42 -16.49
C ARG A 143 -2.52 10.31 -18.01
N THR A 144 -2.00 9.21 -18.56
CA THR A 144 -2.05 8.96 -20.01
C THR A 144 -3.49 8.87 -20.50
N ALA A 145 -4.36 8.12 -19.80
CA ALA A 145 -5.78 8.01 -20.16
C ALA A 145 -6.55 9.34 -20.06
N ALA A 146 -6.16 10.25 -19.16
CA ALA A 146 -6.75 11.58 -19.05
C ALA A 146 -6.30 12.51 -20.19
N SER A 147 -5.03 12.42 -20.61
CA SER A 147 -4.51 13.16 -21.77
C SER A 147 -5.24 12.74 -23.05
N ASP A 148 -5.36 11.44 -23.28
CA ASP A 148 -6.00 10.83 -24.46
C ASP A 148 -7.49 11.25 -24.58
N ARG A 149 -8.19 11.30 -23.43
CA ARG A 149 -9.59 11.77 -23.37
C ARG A 149 -9.72 13.27 -23.64
N THR A 150 -8.76 14.06 -23.20
CA THR A 150 -8.76 15.51 -23.43
C THR A 150 -8.50 15.80 -24.91
N GLU A 151 -7.56 15.09 -25.54
CA GLU A 151 -7.23 15.21 -26.96
C GLU A 151 -8.41 14.76 -27.86
N THR A 152 -9.07 13.65 -27.51
CA THR A 152 -10.29 13.20 -28.21
C THR A 152 -11.41 14.25 -28.12
N THR A 153 -11.65 14.81 -26.93
CA THR A 153 -12.72 15.80 -26.72
C THR A 153 -12.47 17.10 -27.48
N VAL A 154 -11.22 17.58 -27.48
CA VAL A 154 -10.83 18.80 -28.22
C VAL A 154 -10.88 18.56 -29.73
N GLY A 155 -10.44 17.38 -30.20
CA GLY A 155 -10.52 16.99 -31.62
C GLY A 155 -11.96 16.92 -32.14
N THR A 156 -12.87 16.31 -31.37
CA THR A 156 -14.31 16.27 -31.72
C THR A 156 -14.92 17.67 -31.76
N ALA A 157 -14.62 18.54 -30.79
CA ALA A 157 -15.14 19.91 -30.76
C ALA A 157 -14.58 20.81 -31.88
N ALA A 158 -13.36 20.53 -32.35
CA ALA A 158 -12.77 21.22 -33.49
C ALA A 158 -13.39 20.77 -34.82
N SER A 159 -13.62 19.45 -35.00
CA SER A 159 -14.27 18.88 -36.18
C SER A 159 -15.71 19.38 -36.35
N ASP A 160 -16.48 19.41 -35.28
CA ASP A 160 -17.88 19.86 -35.27
C ASP A 160 -18.00 21.35 -35.67
N ARG A 161 -17.01 22.15 -35.25
CA ARG A 161 -16.92 23.57 -35.62
C ARG A 161 -16.56 23.78 -37.09
N THR A 162 -15.68 22.94 -37.64
CA THR A 162 -15.33 23.00 -39.07
C THR A 162 -16.48 22.54 -39.96
N ASP A 163 -17.23 21.52 -39.56
CA ASP A 163 -18.41 21.04 -40.30
C ASP A 163 -19.55 22.07 -40.26
N THR A 164 -19.78 22.72 -39.11
CA THR A 164 -20.76 23.81 -38.99
C THR A 164 -20.40 24.99 -39.89
N ALA A 165 -19.12 25.40 -39.93
CA ALA A 165 -18.66 26.50 -40.79
C ALA A 165 -18.74 26.15 -42.29
N ALA A 166 -18.46 24.90 -42.66
CA ALA A 166 -18.57 24.44 -44.05
C ALA A 166 -20.04 24.34 -44.51
N GLY A 167 -20.97 23.93 -43.63
CA GLY A 167 -22.40 23.91 -43.93
C GLY A 167 -22.98 25.30 -44.22
N VAL A 168 -22.64 26.29 -43.40
CA VAL A 168 -23.12 27.68 -43.56
C VAL A 168 -22.60 28.35 -44.84
N ALA A 169 -21.39 28.00 -45.30
CA ALA A 169 -20.84 28.52 -46.55
C ALA A 169 -21.48 27.93 -47.82
N SER A 170 -22.22 26.82 -47.70
CA SER A 170 -22.91 26.17 -48.83
C SER A 170 -24.34 26.64 -49.06
N GLU A 171 -24.90 27.47 -48.17
CA GLU A 171 -26.20 28.13 -48.32
C GLU A 171 -26.03 29.54 -48.91
N ASP A 172 -25.73 29.64 -50.21
CA ASP A 172 -25.84 30.91 -50.95
C ASP A 172 -27.29 31.03 -51.51
N PRO A 173 -28.06 32.08 -51.17
CA PRO A 173 -29.44 32.22 -51.61
C PRO A 173 -29.50 32.53 -53.12
N THR A 174 -29.98 31.56 -53.90
CA THR A 174 -30.36 31.82 -55.30
C THR A 174 -31.53 32.82 -55.34
N PRO A 175 -31.41 33.96 -56.03
CA PRO A 175 -32.48 34.95 -56.19
C PRO A 175 -33.60 34.47 -57.13
#